data_AF-A0A7X9GWB3-F1
#
_entry.id   AF-A0A7X9GWB3-F1
#
_cell.length_a   1.000
_cell.length_b   1.000
_cell.length_c   1.000
_cell.angle_alpha   90.00
_cell.angle_beta   90.00
_cell.angle_gamma   90.00
#
_symmetry.space_group_name_H-M   'P 1'
#
loop_
_entity.id
_entity.type
_entity.pdbx_description
1 polymer ?
#
loop_
_entity_poly.entity_id
_entity_poly.type
_entity_poly.pdbx_seq_one_letter_code
_entity_poly.pdbx_strand_id
1 'polypeptide(L)'
;ARSSSNWYEPYLPHMSEGTSLLQQGEDAAAEAELRASLDEWNEHSDLNSPMHAQCKIINNLAISIERQADLIEDPQERADRLFEAEELLAPCAGGGGGGEGEGEGEGGGEGAGNEDSETTEDNGDRIEEKRREADEEAGNDPADRGADEGGEPGQQDPGDPTREDPEGDGPEEEAPTDGGSEENQKDDELEERNRDSQGGEGDGEGGSDQNPVKPW
;
A
#
# COMPACT_ATOMS: atom_id res chain seq x y z
N ALA A 1 44.43 -1.15 -6.35
CA ALA A 1 43.23 -0.36 -6.68
C ALA A 1 42.10 -0.93 -5.85
N ARG A 2 41.56 -0.15 -4.90
CA ARG A 2 40.36 -0.56 -4.16
C ARG A 2 39.19 -0.36 -5.11
N SER A 3 38.46 -1.44 -5.39
CA SER A 3 37.23 -1.37 -6.17
C SER A 3 36.27 -0.47 -5.42
N SER A 4 35.86 0.63 -6.04
CA SER A 4 34.76 1.46 -5.57
C SER A 4 33.47 0.70 -5.83
N SER A 5 33.14 -0.27 -4.97
CA SER A 5 31.79 -0.83 -4.98
C SER A 5 30.84 0.34 -4.72
N ASN A 6 29.84 0.52 -5.58
CA ASN A 6 28.81 1.53 -5.43
C ASN A 6 27.95 1.12 -4.23
N TRP A 7 28.28 1.63 -3.04
CA TRP A 7 27.67 1.25 -1.76
C TRP A 7 26.30 1.88 -1.50
N TYR A 8 25.76 2.63 -2.46
CA TYR A 8 24.65 3.51 -2.12
C TYR A 8 23.30 2.81 -2.08
N GLU A 9 23.09 1.70 -2.79
CA GLU A 9 21.81 0.97 -2.76
C GLU A 9 22.07 -0.49 -3.19
N PRO A 10 22.17 -1.45 -2.25
CA PRO A 10 22.60 -2.83 -2.56
C PRO A 10 21.60 -3.58 -3.44
N TYR A 11 20.32 -3.17 -3.45
CA TYR A 11 19.29 -3.71 -4.32
C TYR A 11 19.46 -3.30 -5.81
N LEU A 12 20.07 -2.15 -6.09
CA LEU A 12 20.08 -1.57 -7.45
C LEU A 12 20.72 -2.45 -8.53
N PRO A 13 21.87 -3.11 -8.30
CA PRO A 13 22.47 -3.99 -9.30
C PRO A 13 21.51 -5.12 -9.71
N HIS A 14 20.90 -5.78 -8.73
CA HIS A 14 19.93 -6.85 -8.92
C HIS A 14 18.66 -6.35 -9.62
N MET A 15 18.11 -5.22 -9.18
CA MET A 15 16.95 -4.59 -9.81
C MET A 15 17.20 -4.27 -11.29
N SER A 16 18.38 -3.71 -11.59
CA SER A 16 18.76 -3.31 -12.95
C SER A 16 18.93 -4.51 -13.86
N GLU A 17 19.61 -5.56 -13.37
CA GLU A 17 19.81 -6.81 -14.12
C GLU A 17 18.49 -7.53 -14.35
N GLY A 18 17.67 -7.69 -13.31
CA GLY A 18 16.34 -8.27 -13.40
C GLY A 18 15.43 -7.54 -14.38
N THR A 19 15.41 -6.20 -14.35
CA THR A 19 14.64 -5.39 -15.31
C THR A 19 15.13 -5.60 -16.76
N SER A 20 16.44 -5.73 -16.97
CA SER A 20 17.01 -6.02 -18.29
C SER A 20 16.63 -7.42 -18.78
N LEU A 21 16.61 -8.42 -17.90
CA LEU A 21 16.22 -9.79 -18.23
C LEU A 21 14.73 -9.89 -18.59
N LEU A 22 13.87 -9.16 -17.88
CA LEU A 22 12.44 -9.01 -18.22
C LEU A 22 12.21 -8.47 -19.63
N GLN A 23 13.00 -7.47 -20.05
CA GLN A 23 12.91 -6.92 -21.41
C GLN A 23 13.36 -7.91 -22.49
N GLN A 24 14.23 -8.86 -22.12
CA GLN A 24 14.70 -9.93 -23.00
C GLN A 24 13.75 -11.14 -23.03
N GLY A 25 12.72 -11.16 -22.16
CA GLY A 25 11.82 -12.30 -21.98
C GLY A 25 12.45 -13.46 -21.22
N GLU A 26 13.55 -13.22 -20.49
CA GLU A 26 14.20 -14.22 -19.64
C GLU A 26 13.56 -14.21 -18.25
N ASP A 27 12.26 -14.48 -18.19
CA ASP A 27 11.43 -14.19 -17.00
C ASP A 27 11.89 -14.93 -15.74
N ALA A 28 12.34 -16.19 -15.85
CA ALA A 28 12.85 -16.96 -14.70
C ALA A 28 14.19 -16.42 -14.15
N ALA A 29 15.07 -15.93 -15.03
CA ALA A 29 16.32 -15.30 -14.60
C ALA A 29 16.04 -13.92 -14.00
N ALA A 30 15.08 -13.20 -14.60
CA ALA A 30 14.64 -11.91 -14.09
C ALA A 30 14.05 -12.01 -12.69
N GLU A 31 13.20 -13.00 -12.45
CA GLU A 31 12.63 -13.25 -11.12
C GLU A 31 13.72 -13.48 -10.08
N ALA A 32 14.73 -14.31 -10.38
CA ALA A 32 15.81 -14.60 -9.45
C ALA A 32 16.56 -13.32 -9.02
N GLU A 33 16.87 -12.45 -9.98
CA GLU A 33 17.49 -11.14 -9.71
C GLU A 33 16.55 -10.20 -8.97
N LEU A 34 15.26 -10.15 -9.32
CA LEU A 34 14.29 -9.26 -8.66
C LEU A 34 13.98 -9.69 -7.23
N ARG A 35 13.99 -11.00 -6.92
CA ARG A 35 13.94 -11.48 -5.54
C ARG A 35 15.19 -11.11 -4.75
N ALA A 36 16.37 -11.30 -5.33
CA ALA A 36 17.62 -10.84 -4.69
C ALA A 36 17.59 -9.32 -4.42
N SER A 37 17.05 -8.55 -5.35
CA SER A 37 16.84 -7.11 -5.17
C SER A 37 15.88 -6.81 -4.01
N LEU A 38 14.76 -7.54 -3.90
CA LEU A 38 13.78 -7.34 -2.84
C LEU A 38 14.35 -7.75 -1.47
N ASP A 39 15.13 -8.83 -1.42
CA ASP A 39 15.84 -9.26 -0.21
C ASP A 39 16.84 -8.21 0.25
N GLU A 40 17.70 -7.71 -0.66
CA GLU A 40 18.65 -6.64 -0.36
C GLU A 40 17.94 -5.35 0.09
N TRP A 41 16.79 -5.03 -0.50
CA TRP A 41 15.93 -3.93 -0.04
C TRP A 41 15.46 -4.16 1.40
N ASN A 42 14.85 -5.31 1.70
CA ASN A 42 14.30 -5.61 3.02
C ASN A 42 15.39 -5.69 4.11
N GLU A 43 16.60 -6.15 3.77
CA GLU A 43 17.73 -6.25 4.70
C GLU A 43 18.38 -4.90 5.01
N HIS A 44 18.33 -3.95 4.07
CA HIS A 44 19.03 -2.67 4.15
C HIS A 44 18.10 -1.45 4.14
N SER A 45 16.78 -1.66 4.20
CA SER A 45 15.81 -0.57 4.28
C SER A 45 15.81 0.03 5.69
N ASP A 46 16.45 1.17 5.86
CA ASP A 46 16.26 2.02 7.03
C ASP A 46 14.83 2.60 7.07
N LEU A 47 14.42 3.17 8.21
CA LEU A 47 13.11 3.84 8.39
C LEU A 47 12.77 4.94 7.37
N ASN A 48 13.74 5.40 6.56
CA ASN A 48 13.57 6.43 5.53
C ASN A 48 13.63 5.87 4.10
N SER A 49 13.46 4.56 3.91
CA SER A 49 13.53 3.95 2.58
C SER A 49 12.28 4.28 1.77
N PRO A 50 12.39 4.87 0.57
CA PRO A 50 11.23 5.32 -0.19
C PRO A 50 10.41 4.14 -0.72
N MET A 51 9.13 4.06 -0.33
CA MET A 51 8.19 3.03 -0.82
C MET A 51 8.18 2.88 -2.35
N HIS A 52 8.39 3.97 -3.09
CA HIS A 52 8.48 3.96 -4.56
C HIS A 52 9.52 2.96 -5.10
N ALA A 53 10.71 2.88 -4.50
CA ALA A 53 11.76 1.98 -4.97
C ALA A 53 11.40 0.51 -4.68
N GLN A 54 10.83 0.21 -3.51
CA GLN A 54 10.30 -1.11 -3.19
C GLN A 54 9.24 -1.55 -4.21
N CYS A 55 8.26 -0.68 -4.47
CA CYS A 55 7.16 -1.01 -5.35
C CYS A 55 7.60 -1.18 -6.80
N LYS A 56 8.67 -0.51 -7.23
CA LYS A 56 9.25 -0.77 -8.54
C LYS A 56 9.93 -2.14 -8.64
N ILE A 57 10.57 -2.62 -7.56
CA ILE A 57 11.12 -4.00 -7.53
C ILE A 57 9.96 -5.00 -7.59
N ILE A 58 8.97 -4.83 -6.71
CA ILE A 58 7.79 -5.69 -6.59
C ILE A 58 7.00 -5.74 -7.91
N ASN A 59 6.74 -4.60 -8.54
CA ASN A 59 5.96 -4.54 -9.78
C ASN A 59 6.65 -5.33 -10.91
N ASN A 60 7.97 -5.18 -11.07
CA ASN A 60 8.73 -5.97 -12.03
C ASN A 60 8.73 -7.46 -11.66
N LEU A 61 8.87 -7.79 -10.37
CA LEU A 61 8.82 -9.17 -9.90
C LEU A 61 7.47 -9.82 -10.24
N ALA A 62 6.36 -9.13 -9.94
CA ALA A 62 5.01 -9.59 -10.25
C ALA A 62 4.80 -9.83 -11.76
N ILE A 63 5.28 -8.93 -12.64
CA ILE A 63 5.26 -9.14 -14.10
C ILE A 63 6.04 -10.41 -14.50
N SER A 64 7.22 -10.64 -13.90
CA SER A 64 8.02 -11.83 -14.20
C SER A 64 7.30 -13.12 -13.79
N ILE A 65 6.58 -13.09 -12.68
CA ILE A 65 5.79 -14.21 -12.17
C ILE A 65 4.56 -14.44 -13.03
N GLU A 66 3.82 -13.37 -13.39
CA GLU A 66 2.66 -13.42 -14.27
C GLU A 66 2.99 -14.07 -15.61
N ARG A 67 4.07 -13.65 -16.27
CA ARG A 67 4.50 -14.21 -17.56
C ARG A 67 4.88 -15.68 -17.48
N GLN A 68 5.48 -16.10 -16.36
CA GLN A 68 5.77 -17.50 -16.12
C GLN A 68 4.49 -18.30 -15.85
N ALA A 69 3.52 -17.71 -15.13
CA ALA A 69 2.22 -18.32 -14.88
C ALA A 69 1.44 -18.54 -16.19
N ASP A 70 1.55 -17.63 -17.16
CA ASP A 70 0.95 -17.79 -18.50
C ASP A 70 1.46 -19.04 -19.26
N LEU A 71 2.59 -19.62 -18.84
CA LEU A 71 3.15 -20.85 -19.41
C LEU A 71 2.73 -22.12 -18.67
N ILE A 72 2.03 -21.99 -17.54
CA ILE A 72 1.59 -23.12 -16.71
C ILE A 72 0.26 -23.67 -17.26
N GLU A 73 0.28 -24.96 -17.61
CA GLU A 73 -0.89 -25.66 -18.15
C GLU A 73 -1.88 -26.08 -17.06
N ASP A 74 -1.39 -26.43 -15.87
CA ASP A 74 -2.23 -26.82 -14.74
C ASP A 74 -2.92 -25.57 -14.13
N PRO A 75 -4.26 -25.49 -14.13
CA PRO A 75 -4.96 -24.30 -13.66
C PRO A 75 -4.72 -23.99 -12.18
N GLN A 76 -4.57 -25.03 -11.34
CA GLN A 76 -4.30 -24.87 -9.92
C GLN A 76 -2.92 -24.25 -9.70
N GLU A 77 -1.88 -24.82 -10.34
CA GLU A 77 -0.51 -24.31 -10.25
C GLU A 77 -0.40 -22.89 -10.81
N ARG A 78 -1.15 -22.58 -11.89
CA ARG A 78 -1.22 -21.22 -12.44
C ARG A 78 -1.87 -20.24 -11.48
N ALA A 79 -3.00 -20.62 -10.86
CA ALA A 79 -3.68 -19.78 -9.86
C ALA A 79 -2.80 -19.55 -8.63
N ASP A 80 -2.12 -20.58 -8.12
CA ASP A 80 -1.17 -20.47 -7.00
C ASP A 80 -0.04 -19.49 -7.33
N ARG A 81 0.46 -19.55 -8.57
CA ARG A 81 1.53 -18.68 -9.04
C ARG A 81 1.10 -17.23 -9.20
N LEU A 82 -0.11 -17.00 -9.69
CA LEU A 82 -0.67 -15.64 -9.83
C LEU A 82 -1.03 -15.04 -8.46
N PHE A 83 -1.53 -15.86 -7.52
CA PHE A 83 -1.78 -15.43 -6.15
C PHE A 83 -0.49 -14.95 -5.46
N GLU A 84 0.65 -15.60 -5.71
CA GLU A 84 1.94 -15.08 -5.20
C GLU A 84 2.26 -13.67 -5.72
N ALA A 85 1.99 -13.39 -7.01
CA ALA A 85 2.23 -12.07 -7.58
C ALA A 85 1.28 -11.02 -7.00
N GLU A 86 0.02 -11.38 -6.73
CA GLU A 86 -0.98 -10.55 -6.06
C GLU A 86 -0.53 -10.18 -4.63
N GLU A 87 -0.11 -11.17 -3.83
CA GLU A 87 0.40 -10.96 -2.47
C GLU A 87 1.64 -10.07 -2.43
N LEU A 88 2.54 -10.23 -3.41
CA LEU A 88 3.71 -9.36 -3.54
C LEU A 88 3.30 -7.91 -3.82
N LEU A 89 2.26 -7.68 -4.62
CA LEU A 89 1.77 -6.36 -5.01
C LEU A 89 0.95 -5.66 -3.91
N ALA A 90 0.37 -6.40 -2.97
CA ALA A 90 -0.51 -5.87 -1.93
C ALA A 90 0.06 -4.64 -1.16
N PRO A 91 1.36 -4.60 -0.76
CA PRO A 91 1.94 -3.43 -0.10
C PRO A 91 2.02 -2.17 -0.98
N CYS A 92 1.85 -2.33 -2.29
CA CYS A 92 2.02 -1.30 -3.30
C CYS A 92 0.70 -0.82 -3.92
N ALA A 93 -0.39 -1.55 -3.73
CA ALA A 93 -1.73 -1.19 -4.18
C ALA A 93 -2.36 -0.01 -3.41
N GLY A 94 -1.73 0.42 -2.30
CA GLY A 94 -2.30 1.40 -1.35
C GLY A 94 -1.40 2.61 -1.07
N GLY A 95 -0.73 3.16 -2.08
CA GLY A 95 0.11 4.37 -1.98
C GLY A 95 -0.60 5.67 -1.57
N GLY A 96 -1.79 5.58 -0.96
CA GLY A 96 -2.50 6.66 -0.30
C GLY A 96 -3.13 6.15 0.99
N GLY A 97 -2.43 6.32 2.11
CA GLY A 97 -3.04 6.10 3.43
C GLY A 97 -4.17 7.11 3.63
N GLY A 98 -5.41 6.64 3.75
CA GLY A 98 -6.54 7.51 4.06
C GLY A 98 -7.92 6.87 3.95
N GLY A 99 -8.26 6.01 4.92
CA GLY A 99 -9.61 5.88 5.48
C GLY A 99 -10.74 5.41 4.57
N GLU A 100 -11.36 4.29 4.94
CA GLU A 100 -12.73 3.93 4.57
C GLU A 100 -13.67 5.08 4.97
N GLY A 101 -14.01 5.92 3.99
CA GLY A 101 -14.90 7.05 4.15
C GLY A 101 -15.69 7.23 2.88
N GLU A 102 -16.92 6.75 2.89
CA GLU A 102 -17.93 7.00 1.87
C GLU A 102 -18.08 8.51 1.68
N GLY A 103 -17.48 9.05 0.61
CA GLY A 103 -17.49 10.46 0.31
C GLY A 103 -17.35 10.69 -1.19
N GLU A 104 -18.49 10.85 -1.87
CA GLU A 104 -18.55 11.44 -3.21
C GLU A 104 -17.89 12.83 -3.16
N GLY A 105 -16.66 12.92 -3.65
CA GLY A 105 -15.85 14.14 -3.60
C GLY A 105 -14.87 14.22 -4.75
N GLU A 106 -15.31 14.82 -5.85
CA GLU A 106 -14.46 15.37 -6.91
C GLU A 106 -13.44 16.35 -6.29
N GLY A 107 -12.20 15.89 -6.09
CA GLY A 107 -11.16 16.69 -5.45
C GLY A 107 -9.78 16.11 -5.68
N GLY A 108 -9.15 16.47 -6.80
CA GLY A 108 -7.76 16.15 -7.11
C GLY A 108 -6.81 16.68 -6.03
N GLY A 109 -6.25 15.76 -5.26
CA GLY A 109 -5.13 15.99 -4.37
C GLY A 109 -3.90 15.28 -4.92
N GLU A 110 -2.97 16.04 -5.50
CA GLU A 110 -1.62 15.58 -5.88
C GLU A 110 -0.81 15.30 -4.60
N GLY A 111 -1.12 14.19 -3.92
CA GLY A 111 -0.40 13.72 -2.75
C GLY A 111 0.58 12.63 -3.15
N ALA A 112 1.88 12.93 -3.16
CA ALA A 112 2.99 11.98 -3.20
C ALA A 112 2.73 10.69 -4.01
N GLY A 113 2.17 10.84 -5.22
CA GLY A 113 1.88 9.72 -6.10
C GLY A 113 3.19 9.11 -6.56
N ASN A 114 3.37 7.83 -6.27
CA ASN A 114 4.35 7.01 -6.98
C ASN A 114 4.05 7.17 -8.48
N GLU A 115 4.98 7.71 -9.28
CA GLU A 115 4.78 7.88 -10.74
C GLU A 115 4.45 6.54 -11.45
N ASP A 116 4.70 5.40 -10.78
CA ASP A 116 4.38 4.05 -11.23
C ASP A 116 3.10 3.47 -10.57
N SER A 117 2.32 4.22 -9.77
CA SER A 117 1.15 3.69 -9.05
C SER A 117 0.04 3.19 -9.99
N GLU A 118 -0.32 3.98 -11.00
CA GLU A 118 -1.32 3.60 -12.02
C GLU A 118 -0.91 2.29 -12.71
N THR A 119 0.36 2.15 -13.08
CA THR A 119 0.84 0.91 -13.70
C THR A 119 0.87 -0.27 -12.75
N THR A 120 1.03 -0.03 -11.44
CA THR A 120 1.07 -1.08 -10.43
C THR A 120 -0.34 -1.58 -10.11
N GLU A 121 -1.31 -0.67 -10.02
CA GLU A 121 -2.74 -0.95 -9.89
C GLU A 121 -3.24 -1.74 -11.11
N ASP A 122 -2.97 -1.25 -12.33
CA ASP A 122 -3.33 -1.95 -13.58
C ASP A 122 -2.73 -3.37 -13.67
N ASN A 123 -1.52 -3.55 -13.14
CA ASN A 123 -0.88 -4.87 -13.09
C ASN A 123 -1.51 -5.77 -12.03
N GLY A 124 -1.85 -5.22 -10.86
CA GLY A 124 -2.56 -5.91 -9.79
C GLY A 124 -3.91 -6.43 -10.26
N ASP A 125 -4.74 -5.55 -10.82
CA ASP A 125 -6.07 -5.91 -11.34
C ASP A 125 -5.99 -7.01 -12.41
N ARG A 126 -5.02 -6.90 -13.33
CA ARG A 126 -4.81 -7.92 -14.37
C ARG A 126 -4.39 -9.27 -13.79
N ILE A 127 -3.53 -9.27 -12.76
CA ILE A 127 -3.07 -10.48 -12.10
C ILE A 127 -4.22 -11.12 -11.30
N GLU A 128 -5.00 -10.33 -10.57
CA GLU A 128 -6.19 -10.79 -9.85
C GLU A 128 -7.19 -11.43 -10.82
N GLU A 129 -7.52 -10.75 -11.93
CA GLU A 129 -8.43 -11.28 -12.95
C GLU A 129 -7.95 -12.63 -13.49
N LYS A 130 -6.69 -12.72 -13.92
CA LYS A 130 -6.10 -13.97 -14.41
C LYS A 130 -6.12 -15.07 -13.36
N ARG A 131 -5.86 -14.75 -12.09
CA ARG A 131 -5.90 -15.72 -10.99
C ARG A 131 -7.31 -16.25 -10.83
N ARG A 132 -8.31 -15.37 -10.78
CA ARG A 132 -9.72 -15.75 -10.64
C ARG A 132 -10.17 -16.67 -11.77
N GLU A 133 -9.80 -16.35 -13.00
CA GLU A 133 -10.04 -17.22 -14.16
C GLU A 133 -9.38 -18.61 -13.99
N ALA A 134 -8.14 -18.65 -13.51
CA ALA A 134 -7.42 -19.90 -13.27
C ALA A 134 -8.05 -20.73 -12.13
N ASP A 135 -8.54 -20.09 -11.06
CA ASP A 135 -9.28 -20.75 -9.98
C ASP A 135 -10.61 -21.34 -10.47
N GLU A 136 -11.37 -20.59 -11.29
CA GLU A 136 -12.61 -21.10 -11.90
C GLU A 136 -12.33 -22.30 -12.82
N GLU A 137 -11.25 -22.27 -13.61
CA GLU A 137 -10.83 -23.39 -14.46
C GLU A 137 -10.40 -24.62 -13.63
N ALA A 138 -9.76 -24.40 -12.48
CA ALA A 138 -9.44 -25.45 -11.51
C ALA A 138 -10.68 -26.01 -10.79
N GLY A 139 -11.82 -25.32 -10.86
CA GLY A 139 -13.06 -25.68 -10.16
C GLY A 139 -13.11 -25.22 -8.70
N ASN A 140 -12.28 -24.24 -8.33
CA ASN A 140 -12.29 -23.59 -7.02
C ASN A 140 -13.18 -22.35 -7.04
N ASP A 141 -13.62 -21.90 -5.85
CA ASP A 141 -14.20 -20.57 -5.71
C ASP A 141 -13.08 -19.53 -5.60
N PRO A 142 -12.99 -18.54 -6.50
CA PRO A 142 -11.94 -17.52 -6.45
C PRO A 142 -11.95 -16.67 -5.18
N ALA A 143 -13.07 -16.63 -4.45
CA ALA A 143 -13.22 -15.91 -3.19
C ALA A 143 -12.66 -16.67 -1.98
N ASP A 144 -12.33 -17.96 -2.12
CA ASP A 144 -11.76 -18.75 -1.03
C ASP A 144 -10.29 -18.39 -0.74
N ARG A 145 -9.58 -17.77 -1.70
CA ARG A 145 -8.21 -17.28 -1.51
C ARG A 145 -8.21 -15.92 -0.83
N GLY A 146 -7.39 -15.76 0.21
CA GLY A 146 -7.30 -14.50 0.98
C GLY A 146 -8.31 -14.38 2.13
N ALA A 147 -9.28 -15.29 2.25
CA ALA A 147 -10.22 -15.32 3.39
C ALA A 147 -9.53 -15.65 4.74
N ASP A 148 -8.30 -16.17 4.72
CA ASP A 148 -7.52 -16.52 5.91
C ASP A 148 -6.62 -15.39 6.44
N GLU A 149 -6.47 -14.24 5.75
CA GLU A 149 -5.69 -13.07 6.23
C GLU A 149 -6.51 -11.78 6.37
N GLY A 150 -7.83 -11.87 6.18
CA GLY A 150 -8.81 -10.83 6.49
C GLY A 150 -9.78 -11.24 7.60
N GLY A 151 -9.36 -12.15 8.49
CA GLY A 151 -10.10 -12.47 9.70
C GLY A 151 -10.31 -11.20 10.53
N GLU A 152 -11.43 -10.54 10.29
CA GLU A 152 -12.02 -9.53 11.15
C GLU A 152 -11.82 -9.93 12.62
N PRO A 153 -11.39 -9.03 13.51
CA PRO A 153 -11.20 -9.37 14.93
C PRO A 153 -12.56 -9.73 15.52
N GLY A 154 -12.90 -11.02 15.46
CA GLY A 154 -14.10 -11.63 16.02
C GLY A 154 -15.36 -10.79 15.90
N GLN A 155 -16.11 -10.94 14.80
CA GLN A 155 -17.56 -10.97 14.94
C GLN A 155 -17.92 -12.19 15.78
N GLN A 156 -17.83 -12.01 17.09
CA GLN A 156 -18.66 -12.73 18.04
C GLN A 156 -20.09 -12.46 17.58
N ASP A 157 -20.74 -13.48 17.02
CA ASP A 157 -22.18 -13.57 16.91
C ASP A 157 -22.77 -13.00 18.22
N PRO A 158 -23.54 -11.89 18.18
CA PRO A 158 -24.13 -11.31 19.38
C PRO A 158 -25.04 -12.36 19.99
N GLY A 159 -24.50 -13.04 21.01
CA GLY A 159 -25.07 -14.24 21.57
C GLY A 159 -26.54 -14.07 21.88
N ASP A 160 -27.30 -15.12 21.55
CA ASP A 160 -28.67 -15.37 21.97
C ASP A 160 -28.94 -14.82 23.39
N PRO A 161 -29.89 -13.88 23.57
CA PRO A 161 -30.13 -13.17 24.83
C PRO A 161 -30.75 -14.04 25.94
N THR A 162 -30.84 -15.37 25.74
CA THR A 162 -31.47 -16.29 26.71
C THR A 162 -30.50 -16.98 27.66
N ARG A 163 -29.21 -16.61 27.69
CA ARG A 163 -28.27 -17.18 28.66
C ARG A 163 -28.30 -16.37 29.97
N GLU A 164 -29.02 -16.91 30.95
CA GLU A 164 -29.01 -16.39 32.33
C GLU A 164 -27.59 -16.37 32.89
N ASP A 165 -27.19 -15.21 33.40
CA ASP A 165 -25.89 -14.91 34.03
C ASP A 165 -25.80 -15.56 35.43
N PRO A 166 -24.86 -16.50 35.67
CA PRO A 166 -24.56 -16.96 37.02
C PRO A 166 -23.54 -16.02 37.68
N GLU A 167 -24.07 -15.00 38.36
CA GLU A 167 -23.57 -14.33 39.57
C GLU A 167 -22.03 -14.20 39.77
N GLY A 168 -21.50 -13.01 39.45
CA GLY A 168 -20.86 -12.09 40.42
C GLY A 168 -19.37 -12.25 40.79
N ASP A 169 -18.55 -11.23 40.47
CA ASP A 169 -18.05 -10.20 41.42
C ASP A 169 -16.92 -9.38 40.73
N GLY A 170 -17.32 -8.34 39.98
CA GLY A 170 -16.42 -7.34 39.40
C GLY A 170 -16.77 -5.96 39.98
N PRO A 171 -15.80 -5.09 40.27
CA PRO A 171 -16.07 -3.80 40.91
C PRO A 171 -17.01 -2.93 40.07
N GLU A 172 -17.87 -2.16 40.74
CA GLU A 172 -18.86 -1.26 40.14
C GLU A 172 -18.21 -0.35 39.08
N GLU A 173 -18.68 -0.46 37.83
CA GLU A 173 -18.35 0.52 36.80
C GLU A 173 -19.07 1.83 37.11
N GLU A 174 -18.29 2.88 37.35
CA GLU A 174 -18.76 4.26 37.46
C GLU A 174 -19.40 4.67 36.12
N ALA A 175 -20.62 5.20 36.18
CA ALA A 175 -21.33 5.71 35.01
C ALA A 175 -20.50 6.80 34.31
N PRO A 176 -20.48 6.87 32.96
CA PRO A 176 -19.86 7.97 32.24
C PRO A 176 -20.43 9.30 32.72
N THR A 177 -19.57 10.16 33.27
CA THR A 177 -19.98 11.48 33.73
C THR A 177 -20.43 12.31 32.55
N ASP A 178 -21.67 12.78 32.58
CA ASP A 178 -22.28 13.71 31.62
C ASP A 178 -21.41 14.97 31.49
N GLY A 179 -20.63 15.06 30.41
CA GLY A 179 -19.68 16.14 30.12
C GLY A 179 -20.36 17.41 29.63
N GLY A 180 -21.28 17.97 30.40
CA GLY A 180 -21.92 19.25 30.08
C GLY A 180 -21.09 20.43 30.56
N SER A 181 -20.21 21.00 29.71
CA SER A 181 -19.84 22.44 29.64
C SER A 181 -18.52 22.76 28.91
N GLU A 182 -17.78 21.77 28.39
CA GLU A 182 -16.47 22.01 27.76
C GLU A 182 -16.50 22.12 26.22
N GLU A 183 -17.64 21.83 25.58
CA GLU A 183 -17.75 21.83 24.11
C GLU A 183 -17.68 23.26 23.53
N ASN A 184 -18.37 24.22 24.15
CA ASN A 184 -18.37 25.61 23.69
C ASN A 184 -16.99 26.31 23.79
N GLN A 185 -16.16 25.92 24.75
CA GLN A 185 -14.82 26.53 24.92
C GLN A 185 -13.86 26.07 23.81
N LYS A 186 -14.01 24.85 23.31
CA LYS A 186 -13.18 24.34 22.21
C LYS A 186 -13.53 25.01 20.89
N ASP A 187 -14.82 25.24 20.62
CA ASP A 187 -15.23 25.90 19.37
C ASP A 187 -14.77 27.36 19.30
N ASP A 188 -14.87 28.11 20.40
CA ASP A 188 -14.38 29.50 20.47
C ASP A 188 -12.85 29.58 20.25
N GLU A 189 -12.09 28.63 20.81
CA GLU A 189 -10.63 28.57 20.67
C GLU A 189 -10.19 28.18 19.23
N LEU A 190 -10.97 27.33 18.56
CA LEU A 190 -10.76 26.98 17.14
C LEU A 190 -11.03 28.17 16.22
N GLU A 191 -12.06 28.97 16.50
CA GLU A 191 -12.43 30.13 15.70
C GLU A 191 -11.39 31.27 15.81
N GLU A 192 -10.85 31.51 17.01
CA GLU A 192 -9.76 32.49 17.22
C GLU A 192 -8.48 32.09 16.46
N ARG A 193 -8.09 30.82 16.54
CA ARG A 193 -6.87 30.33 15.88
C ARG A 193 -6.95 30.39 14.35
N ASN A 194 -8.15 30.18 13.80
CA ASN A 194 -8.41 30.34 12.37
C ASN A 194 -8.40 31.82 11.93
N ARG A 195 -8.82 32.74 12.80
CA ARG A 195 -8.78 34.19 12.53
C ARG A 195 -7.36 34.74 12.50
N ASP A 196 -6.50 34.32 13.42
CA ASP A 196 -5.09 34.76 13.48
C ASP A 196 -4.26 34.29 12.27
N SER A 197 -4.64 33.18 11.64
CA SER A 197 -3.93 32.63 10.48
C SER A 197 -4.24 33.36 9.16
N GLN A 198 -5.28 34.20 9.10
CA GLN A 198 -5.68 34.94 7.89
C GLN A 198 -5.48 36.46 7.99
N GLY A 199 -4.93 36.96 9.11
CA GLY A 199 -4.73 38.39 9.38
C GLY A 199 -3.38 38.96 8.97
N GLY A 200 -2.67 38.37 8.01
CA GLY A 200 -1.41 38.91 7.49
C GLY A 200 -1.64 40.11 6.58
N GLU A 201 -1.48 41.32 7.12
CA GLU A 201 -1.43 42.59 6.40
C GLU A 201 -0.41 42.53 5.24
N GLY A 202 -0.91 42.38 4.02
CA GLY A 202 -0.13 42.49 2.80
C GLY A 202 0.13 43.95 2.45
N ASP A 203 1.22 44.51 2.97
CA ASP A 203 1.81 45.76 2.52
C ASP A 203 3.15 45.51 1.80
N GLY A 204 3.27 45.99 0.57
CA GLY A 204 4.59 46.26 -0.05
C GLY A 204 4.87 45.65 -1.43
N GLU A 205 4.24 46.21 -2.46
CA GLU A 205 4.89 46.80 -3.65
C GLU A 205 6.29 46.29 -4.10
N GLY A 206 6.40 45.84 -5.36
CA GLY A 206 7.63 45.99 -6.17
C GLY A 206 8.19 44.73 -6.83
N GLY A 207 8.14 44.67 -8.17
CA GLY A 207 8.48 43.49 -8.97
C GLY A 207 9.95 43.08 -9.05
N SER A 208 10.18 41.85 -9.49
CA SER A 208 11.06 41.52 -10.63
C SER A 208 10.93 40.05 -11.00
N ASP A 209 10.67 39.80 -12.29
CA ASP A 209 10.82 38.51 -12.96
C ASP A 209 12.22 37.94 -12.70
N GLN A 210 12.32 36.90 -11.89
CA GLN A 210 13.46 35.98 -11.87
C GLN A 210 12.91 34.57 -11.68
N ASN A 211 12.68 33.88 -12.79
CA ASN A 211 12.38 32.45 -12.83
C ASN A 211 13.64 31.70 -12.36
N PRO A 212 13.65 31.01 -11.19
CA PRO A 212 14.80 30.20 -10.83
C PRO A 212 14.81 28.94 -11.71
N VAL A 213 15.83 28.82 -12.54
CA VAL A 213 16.13 27.63 -13.35
C VAL A 213 16.33 26.44 -12.40
N LYS A 214 15.42 25.47 -12.44
CA LYS A 214 15.60 24.18 -11.76
C LYS A 214 16.73 23.40 -12.46
N PRO A 215 17.73 22.87 -11.74
CA PRO A 215 18.61 21.85 -12.31
C PRO A 215 17.82 20.56 -12.45
N TRP A 216 18.07 19.88 -13.57
CA TRP A 216 17.67 18.51 -13.88
C TRP A 216 18.24 17.52 -12.86
#